data_AF-A0A957S746-F1
#
_entry.id   AF-A0A957S746-F1
#
_cell.length_a   1.000
_cell.length_b   1.000
_cell.length_c   1.000
_cell.angle_alpha   90.00
_cell.angle_beta   90.00
_cell.angle_gamma   90.00
#
_symmetry.space_group_name_H-M   'P 1'
#
loop_
_entity.id
_entity.type
_entity.pdbx_description
1 polymer ?
#
loop_
_entity_poly.entity_id
_entity_poly.type
_entity_poly.pdbx_seq_one_letter_code
_entity_poly.pdbx_strand_id
1 'polypeptide(L)'
;MAWVRLKEVLNYGGFFGGDTISVVAEPYEGGDEFDMTIDEHVFVNLKDRYKIFNGFILDVERDGERVTAARLLAAPERKQLKDAVDATTESERAWAYRVFAYRCSEEGLWVRGEPEIVGEGCYRCLLCGHEFKNG
;
A
#
# COMPACT_ATOMS: atom_id res chain seq x y z
N MET A 1 -0.20 -5.23 -12.73
CA MET A 1 0.04 -4.56 -11.45
C MET A 1 0.26 -3.09 -11.74
N ALA A 2 -0.54 -2.24 -11.13
CA ALA A 2 -0.46 -0.79 -11.26
C ALA A 2 -0.51 -0.19 -9.86
N TRP A 3 0.36 0.77 -9.57
CA TRP A 3 0.37 1.42 -8.26
C TRP A 3 -0.40 2.71 -8.33
N VAL A 4 -1.21 2.94 -7.30
CA VAL A 4 -2.09 4.08 -7.21
C VAL A 4 -1.92 4.77 -5.86
N ARG A 5 -1.90 6.10 -5.87
CA ARG A 5 -1.94 6.91 -4.65
C ARG A 5 -3.38 7.31 -4.39
N LEU A 6 -3.86 7.04 -3.17
CA LEU A 6 -5.18 7.46 -2.75
C LEU A 6 -5.20 8.96 -2.44
N LYS A 7 -6.14 9.68 -3.04
CA LYS A 7 -6.31 11.13 -2.85
C LYS A 7 -7.39 11.41 -1.82
N GLU A 8 -8.49 10.70 -1.93
CA GLU A 8 -9.65 10.87 -1.06
C GLU A 8 -10.39 9.54 -0.85
N VAL A 9 -10.84 9.29 0.37
CA VAL A 9 -11.81 8.22 0.66
C VAL A 9 -13.21 8.82 0.63
N LEU A 10 -14.00 8.45 -0.38
CA LEU A 10 -15.33 8.98 -0.60
C LEU A 10 -16.37 8.31 0.31
N ASN A 11 -16.28 6.97 0.43
CA ASN A 11 -17.25 6.21 1.20
C ASN A 11 -16.71 4.83 1.61
N TYR A 12 -17.16 4.36 2.78
CA TYR A 12 -17.14 2.96 3.17
C TYR A 12 -18.53 2.38 2.97
N GLY A 13 -18.72 1.67 1.87
CA GLY A 13 -20.00 1.11 1.45
C GLY A 13 -20.18 -0.35 1.85
N GLY A 14 -21.37 -0.86 1.50
CA GLY A 14 -21.69 -2.28 1.50
C GLY A 14 -23.20 -2.53 1.30
N PHE A 15 -23.56 -3.31 0.27
CA PHE A 15 -24.91 -3.90 0.15
C PHE A 15 -24.95 -5.06 -0.87
N PHE A 16 -25.61 -6.16 -0.49
CA PHE A 16 -25.84 -7.44 -1.20
C PHE A 16 -24.64 -8.16 -1.88
N GLY A 17 -23.51 -7.49 -2.16
CA GLY A 17 -22.31 -8.04 -2.81
C GLY A 17 -21.05 -8.04 -1.94
N GLY A 18 -21.13 -7.55 -0.71
CA GLY A 18 -20.01 -7.43 0.22
C GLY A 18 -19.73 -5.97 0.62
N ASP A 19 -18.74 -5.82 1.48
CA ASP A 19 -18.25 -4.53 1.96
C ASP A 19 -17.29 -3.91 0.94
N THR A 20 -17.34 -2.59 0.75
CA THR A 20 -16.56 -1.89 -0.28
C THR A 20 -15.98 -0.58 0.24
N ILE A 21 -14.95 -0.09 -0.44
CA ILE A 21 -14.44 1.27 -0.28
C ILE A 21 -14.41 1.98 -1.62
N SER A 22 -14.95 3.20 -1.68
CA SER A 22 -14.87 4.07 -2.86
C SER A 22 -13.88 5.19 -2.58
N VAL A 23 -12.94 5.39 -3.51
CA VAL A 23 -11.82 6.33 -3.37
C VAL A 23 -11.59 7.10 -4.66
N VAL A 24 -11.05 8.31 -4.54
CA VAL A 24 -10.35 8.98 -5.63
C VAL A 24 -8.88 8.56 -5.56
N ALA A 25 -8.32 8.15 -6.68
CA ALA A 25 -6.92 7.75 -6.77
C ALA A 25 -6.25 8.33 -8.02
N GLU A 26 -4.93 8.43 -7.99
CA GLU A 26 -4.11 8.78 -9.15
C GLU A 26 -3.06 7.68 -9.40
N PRO A 27 -2.59 7.47 -10.64
CA PRO A 27 -1.42 6.63 -10.88
C PRO A 27 -0.21 7.15 -10.08
N TYR A 28 0.55 6.25 -9.46
CA TYR A 28 1.67 6.64 -8.60
C TYR A 28 2.76 7.45 -9.33
N GLU A 29 3.06 7.08 -10.58
CA GLU A 29 3.99 7.79 -11.47
C GLU A 29 3.47 9.16 -11.98
N GLY A 30 2.25 9.54 -11.58
CA GLY A 30 1.55 10.71 -12.06
C GLY A 30 0.56 10.41 -13.19
N GLY A 31 -0.53 11.17 -13.22
CA GLY A 31 -1.62 11.02 -14.18
C GLY A 31 -2.89 11.68 -13.67
N ASP A 32 -3.98 11.51 -14.42
CA ASP A 32 -5.29 12.04 -14.03
C ASP A 32 -5.89 11.26 -12.87
N GLU A 33 -6.59 11.97 -11.99
CA GLU A 33 -7.37 11.38 -10.91
C GLU A 33 -8.58 10.61 -11.46
N PHE A 34 -8.91 9.49 -10.82
CA PHE A 34 -10.06 8.67 -11.17
C PHE A 34 -10.72 8.08 -9.93
N ASP A 35 -12.02 7.81 -10.05
CA ASP A 35 -12.78 7.09 -9.03
C ASP A 35 -12.52 5.59 -9.13
N MET A 36 -12.39 4.94 -7.98
CA MET A 36 -12.18 3.50 -7.90
C MET A 36 -12.98 2.96 -6.72
N THR A 37 -13.71 1.86 -6.96
CA THR A 37 -14.35 1.09 -5.88
C THR A 37 -13.63 -0.24 -5.72
N ILE A 38 -13.25 -0.57 -4.50
CA ILE A 38 -12.52 -1.78 -4.14
C ILE A 38 -13.38 -2.59 -3.20
N ASP A 39 -13.62 -3.86 -3.53
CA ASP A 39 -14.29 -4.79 -2.63
C ASP A 39 -13.35 -5.15 -1.47
N GLU A 40 -13.84 -5.18 -0.22
CA GLU A 40 -12.98 -5.43 0.94
C GLU A 40 -12.26 -6.78 0.86
N HIS A 41 -12.93 -7.81 0.34
CA HIS A 41 -12.38 -9.15 0.23
C HIS A 41 -11.22 -9.29 -0.76
N VAL A 42 -10.99 -8.30 -1.64
CA VAL A 42 -9.84 -8.32 -2.56
C VAL A 42 -8.58 -7.72 -1.94
N PHE A 43 -8.67 -7.14 -0.73
CA PHE A 43 -7.48 -6.73 -0.01
C PHE A 43 -6.70 -7.93 0.52
N VAL A 44 -5.43 -8.03 0.14
CA VAL A 44 -4.60 -9.21 0.47
C VAL A 44 -3.87 -9.09 1.80
N ASN A 45 -3.72 -7.88 2.33
CA ASN A 45 -2.87 -7.61 3.49
C ASN A 45 -3.42 -6.52 4.41
N LEU A 46 -4.72 -6.25 4.34
CA LEU A 46 -5.43 -5.25 5.13
C LEU A 46 -6.23 -5.93 6.25
N LYS A 47 -6.20 -5.37 7.47
CA LYS A 47 -7.00 -5.84 8.60
C LYS A 47 -8.48 -5.50 8.45
N ASP A 48 -8.75 -4.28 8.01
CA ASP A 48 -10.06 -3.66 8.03
C ASP A 48 -10.09 -2.48 7.04
N ARG A 49 -11.11 -2.42 6.18
CA ARG A 49 -11.29 -1.33 5.21
C ARG A 49 -11.26 0.07 5.85
N TYR A 50 -11.78 0.25 7.06
CA TYR A 50 -11.82 1.53 7.78
C TYR A 50 -10.43 2.07 8.18
N LYS A 51 -9.35 1.32 7.87
CA LYS A 51 -7.96 1.74 8.08
C LYS A 51 -7.28 2.25 6.81
N ILE A 52 -8.01 2.38 5.71
CA ILE A 52 -7.52 3.04 4.50
C ILE A 52 -7.64 4.56 4.66
N PHE A 53 -6.55 5.28 4.37
CA PHE A 53 -6.54 6.73 4.46
C PHE A 53 -5.92 7.37 3.22
N ASN A 54 -6.15 8.67 3.06
CA ASN A 54 -5.55 9.48 2.01
C ASN A 54 -4.02 9.40 2.09
N GLY A 55 -3.37 9.40 0.93
CA GLY A 55 -1.93 9.28 0.76
C GLY A 55 -1.39 7.85 0.82
N PHE A 56 -2.25 6.84 1.03
CA PHE A 56 -1.84 5.44 0.93
C PHE A 56 -1.45 5.09 -0.50
N ILE A 57 -0.47 4.20 -0.65
CA ILE A 57 -0.10 3.61 -1.94
C ILE A 57 -0.59 2.16 -1.97
N LEU A 58 -1.42 1.86 -2.96
CA LEU A 58 -1.91 0.50 -3.21
C LEU A 58 -1.28 -0.05 -4.49
N ASP A 59 -0.84 -1.30 -4.43
CA ASP A 59 -0.70 -2.13 -5.64
C ASP A 59 -2.05 -2.72 -5.97
N VAL A 60 -2.56 -2.44 -7.17
CA VAL A 60 -3.85 -2.93 -7.62
C VAL A 60 -3.70 -3.80 -8.87
N GLU A 61 -4.44 -4.90 -8.88
CA GLU A 61 -4.71 -5.70 -10.06
C GLU A 61 -6.14 -5.42 -10.51
N ARG A 62 -6.32 -5.28 -11.83
CA ARG A 62 -7.61 -4.98 -12.44
C ARG A 62 -7.94 -5.99 -13.52
N ASP A 63 -9.23 -6.31 -13.61
CA ASP A 63 -9.85 -6.97 -14.77
C ASP A 63 -10.91 -6.03 -15.32
N GLY A 64 -10.57 -5.33 -16.41
CA GLY A 64 -11.33 -4.17 -16.89
C GLY A 64 -11.38 -3.05 -15.85
N GLU A 65 -12.59 -2.68 -15.42
CA GLU A 65 -12.82 -1.65 -14.40
C GLU A 65 -12.81 -2.19 -12.97
N ARG A 66 -12.84 -3.51 -12.78
CA ARG A 66 -12.94 -4.13 -11.45
C ARG A 66 -11.57 -4.40 -10.86
N VAL A 67 -11.39 -4.02 -9.59
CA VAL A 67 -10.20 -4.42 -8.82
C VAL A 67 -10.35 -5.87 -8.37
N THR A 68 -9.38 -6.71 -8.73
CA THR A 68 -9.36 -8.15 -8.41
C THR A 68 -8.40 -8.49 -7.28
N ALA A 69 -7.40 -7.64 -7.03
CA ALA A 69 -6.55 -7.68 -5.85
C ALA A 69 -6.07 -6.28 -5.50
N ALA A 70 -5.95 -5.99 -4.20
CA ALA A 70 -5.36 -4.75 -3.69
C ALA A 70 -4.40 -5.04 -2.53
N ARG A 71 -3.21 -4.48 -2.58
CA ARG A 71 -2.19 -4.61 -1.54
C ARG A 71 -1.72 -3.24 -1.08
N LEU A 72 -1.77 -3.00 0.23
CA LEU A 72 -1.19 -1.78 0.82
C LEU A 72 0.34 -1.87 0.82
N LEU A 73 1.00 -0.95 0.11
CA LEU A 73 2.45 -0.86 -0.02
C LEU A 73 3.07 0.18 0.90
N ALA A 74 2.45 1.36 1.00
CA ALA A 74 3.01 2.48 1.75
C ALA A 74 1.93 3.39 2.33
N ALA A 75 2.29 4.15 3.37
CA ALA A 75 1.44 5.16 3.99
C ALA A 75 2.22 6.42 4.35
N PRO A 76 1.56 7.58 4.51
CA PRO A 76 2.21 8.80 5.00
C PRO A 76 2.79 8.64 6.40
N GLU A 77 2.11 7.90 7.28
CA GLU A 77 2.55 7.66 8.66
C GLU A 77 2.79 6.18 8.95
N ARG A 78 3.87 5.89 9.69
CA ARG A 78 4.19 4.53 10.16
C ARG A 78 3.06 3.89 10.94
N LYS A 79 2.39 4.69 11.79
CA LYS A 79 1.30 4.22 12.65
C LYS A 79 0.11 3.77 11.80
N GLN A 80 -0.28 4.57 10.81
CA GLN A 80 -1.35 4.21 9.89
C GLN A 80 -1.04 2.90 9.15
N LEU A 81 0.19 2.73 8.63
CA LEU A 81 0.60 1.49 7.99
C LEU A 81 0.51 0.29 8.93
N LYS A 82 1.00 0.42 10.16
CA LYS A 82 0.96 -0.65 11.18
C LYS A 82 -0.46 -1.02 11.60
N ASP A 83 -1.33 -0.03 11.75
CA ASP A 83 -2.71 -0.21 12.16
C ASP A 83 -3.56 -0.82 11.04
N ALA A 84 -3.25 -0.52 9.78
CA ALA A 84 -3.95 -1.03 8.60
C ALA A 84 -3.52 -2.44 8.19
N VAL A 85 -2.23 -2.75 8.25
CA VAL A 85 -1.69 -4.02 7.75
C VAL A 85 -2.06 -5.20 8.63
N ASP A 86 -2.56 -6.26 8.02
CA ASP A 86 -2.66 -7.57 8.67
C ASP A 86 -1.31 -8.30 8.57
N ALA A 87 -0.74 -8.61 9.73
CA ALA A 87 0.53 -9.34 9.86
C ALA A 87 0.31 -10.86 9.93
N THR A 88 -0.93 -11.33 9.84
CA THR A 88 -1.25 -12.77 9.91
C THR A 88 -1.46 -13.42 8.55
N THR A 89 -1.71 -12.62 7.50
CA THR A 89 -1.98 -13.08 6.12
C THR A 89 -0.72 -13.28 5.29
N GLU A 90 0.42 -12.70 5.69
CA GLU A 90 1.71 -13.09 5.14
C GLU A 90 2.14 -14.39 5.83
N SER A 91 2.72 -15.32 5.07
CA SER A 91 3.40 -16.49 5.58
C SER A 91 4.67 -16.12 6.37
N GLU A 92 4.56 -15.23 7.37
CA GLU A 92 5.57 -14.81 8.33
C GLU A 92 5.81 -15.91 9.39
N ARG A 93 5.75 -17.19 8.97
CA ARG A 93 6.05 -18.37 9.80
C ARG A 93 7.52 -18.74 9.82
N ALA A 94 8.41 -17.92 9.27
CA ALA A 94 9.82 -18.19 9.36
C ALA A 94 10.61 -16.89 9.46
N TRP A 95 11.45 -16.81 10.49
CA TRP A 95 12.51 -15.83 10.73
C TRP A 95 12.05 -14.52 11.43
N ALA A 96 12.23 -14.53 12.75
CA ALA A 96 12.13 -13.37 13.62
C ALA A 96 13.13 -12.26 13.20
N TYR A 97 12.72 -11.00 13.42
CA TYR A 97 13.48 -9.75 13.23
C TYR A 97 13.61 -9.19 11.80
N ARG A 98 12.52 -9.18 11.02
CA ARG A 98 12.48 -8.36 9.80
C ARG A 98 12.01 -6.92 10.09
N VAL A 99 12.51 -5.97 9.32
CA VAL A 99 12.03 -4.58 9.35
C VAL A 99 10.61 -4.56 8.77
N PHE A 100 9.63 -4.20 9.59
CA PHE A 100 8.22 -4.09 9.17
C PHE A 100 8.04 -3.04 8.06
N ALA A 101 8.72 -1.91 8.19
CA ALA A 101 8.66 -0.80 7.26
C ALA A 101 9.88 0.11 7.43
N TYR A 102 10.27 0.77 6.35
CA TYR A 102 11.30 1.82 6.34
C TYR A 102 10.70 3.13 5.81
N ARG A 103 11.37 4.25 6.09
CA ARG A 103 10.96 5.55 5.56
C ARG A 103 11.75 5.86 4.28
N CYS A 104 11.03 6.13 3.19
CA CYS A 104 11.65 6.63 1.96
C CYS A 104 12.01 8.11 2.15
N SER A 105 13.27 8.49 1.87
CA SER A 105 13.74 9.88 1.97
C SER A 105 13.13 10.78 0.90
N GLU A 106 12.99 10.29 -0.32
CA GLU A 106 12.47 11.07 -1.46
C GLU A 106 10.97 11.35 -1.31
N GLU A 107 10.19 10.29 -1.13
CA GLU A 107 8.73 10.37 -1.08
C GLU A 107 8.20 10.80 0.29
N GLY A 108 9.02 10.71 1.33
CA GLY A 108 8.62 10.92 2.73
C GLY A 108 7.68 9.85 3.31
N LEU A 109 7.31 8.84 2.51
CA LEU A 109 6.38 7.76 2.86
C LEU A 109 7.04 6.65 3.69
N TRP A 110 6.23 5.96 4.48
CA TRP A 110 6.59 4.70 5.12
C TRP A 110 6.21 3.55 4.21
N VAL A 111 7.20 2.77 3.75
CA VAL A 111 7.05 1.66 2.82
C VAL A 111 7.15 0.34 3.59
N ARG A 112 6.22 -0.58 3.33
CA ARG A 112 6.21 -1.92 3.95
C ARG A 112 7.41 -2.75 3.50
N GLY A 113 7.96 -3.52 4.42
CA GLY A 113 9.07 -4.43 4.18
C GLY A 113 10.43 -3.79 4.38
N GLU A 114 11.42 -4.30 3.64
CA GLU A 114 12.83 -3.92 3.72
C GLU A 114 13.27 -3.38 2.36
N PRO A 115 14.10 -2.33 2.30
CA PRO A 115 14.63 -1.85 1.03
C PRO A 115 15.56 -2.91 0.41
N GLU A 116 15.73 -2.87 -0.91
CA GLU A 116 16.64 -3.78 -1.63
C GLU A 116 18.09 -3.41 -1.30
N ILE A 117 18.95 -4.40 -1.00
CA ILE A 117 20.38 -4.16 -0.78
C ILE A 117 21.08 -4.20 -2.14
N VAL A 118 21.63 -3.06 -2.58
CA VAL A 118 22.28 -2.92 -3.89
C VAL A 118 23.80 -2.82 -3.80
N GLY A 119 24.33 -2.65 -2.58
CA GLY A 119 25.76 -2.60 -2.30
C GLY A 119 26.01 -2.51 -0.80
N GLU A 120 27.29 -2.50 -0.40
CA GLU A 120 27.66 -2.39 1.01
C GLU A 120 27.16 -1.05 1.59
N GLY A 121 26.22 -1.12 2.54
CA GLY A 121 25.57 0.04 3.13
C GLY A 121 24.68 0.85 2.18
N CYS A 122 24.39 0.34 0.98
CA CYS A 122 23.58 1.00 -0.05
C CYS A 122 22.25 0.24 -0.24
N TYR A 123 21.16 0.97 -0.14
CA TYR A 123 19.81 0.45 -0.18
C TYR A 123 19.02 1.13 -1.29
N ARG A 124 18.12 0.41 -1.94
CA ARG A 124 17.21 0.94 -2.95
C ARG A 124 15.77 0.84 -2.44
N CYS A 125 15.04 1.94 -2.52
CA CYS A 125 13.64 1.98 -2.16
C CYS A 125 12.83 1.09 -3.13
N LEU A 126 12.06 0.14 -2.59
CA LEU A 126 11.15 -0.70 -3.36
C LEU A 126 10.02 0.09 -4.03
N LEU A 127 9.71 1.31 -3.55
CA LEU A 127 8.67 2.15 -4.11
C LEU A 127 9.21 3.01 -5.27
N CYS A 128 10.05 4.01 -4.98
CA CYS A 128 10.50 4.95 -6.01
C CYS A 128 11.83 4.58 -6.70
N GLY A 129 12.48 3.48 -6.30
CA GLY A 129 13.78 3.07 -6.85
C GLY A 129 14.97 3.95 -6.44
N HIS A 130 14.77 4.97 -5.61
CA HIS A 130 15.87 5.82 -5.13
C HIS A 130 16.85 5.05 -4.25
N GLU A 131 18.14 5.29 -4.46
CA GLU A 131 19.22 4.68 -3.69
C GLU A 131 19.68 5.59 -2.55
N PHE A 132 19.73 5.06 -1.34
CA PHE A 132 20.16 5.77 -0.14
C PHE A 132 21.15 4.92 0.67
N LYS A 133 21.95 5.59 1.51
CA LYS A 133 22.83 4.92 2.48
C LYS A 133 22.27 5.07 3.88
N ASN A 134 22.26 4.00 4.67
CA ASN A 134 22.13 4.18 6.12
C ASN A 134 23.45 4.77 6.63
N GLY A 135 23.37 5.96 7.20
CA GLY A 135 24.49 6.57 7.95
C GLY A 135 24.73 5.88 9.28
#